data_AF-A0ABD7LQI0-F1
#
_entry.id   AF-A0ABD7LQI0-F1
#
_cell.length_a   1.000
_cell.length_b   1.000
_cell.length_c   1.000
_cell.angle_alpha   90.00
_cell.angle_beta   90.00
_cell.angle_gamma   90.00
#
_symmetry.space_group_name_H-M   'P 1'
#
loop_
_entity.id
_entity.type
_entity.pdbx_description
1 polymer ?
#
loop_
_entity_poly.entity_id
_entity_poly.type
_entity_poly.pdbx_seq_one_letter_code
_entity_poly.pdbx_strand_id
1 'polypeptide(L)' 'MTCLKCNDETVIWYKTLLGWSTCEPCPICNENGRRSKERLERLKKEYSKWQQEANTETKSTK' A
#
# COMPACT_ATOMS: atom_id res chain seq x y z
N MET A 1 8.13 4.36 1.24
CA MET A 1 9.39 3.89 1.86
C MET A 1 9.36 2.38 1.95
N THR A 2 10.52 1.73 1.81
CA THR A 2 10.71 0.27 1.89
C THR A 2 11.17 -0.13 3.30
N CYS A 3 11.00 -1.41 3.64
CA CYS A 3 11.56 -1.95 4.89
C CYS A 3 13.09 -1.96 4.85
N LEU A 4 13.77 -1.33 5.81
CA LEU A 4 15.24 -1.27 5.85
C LEU A 4 15.93 -2.65 6.02
N LYS A 5 15.21 -3.63 6.57
CA LYS A 5 15.78 -4.96 6.89
C LYS A 5 15.78 -5.90 5.70
N CYS A 6 14.75 -5.87 4.87
CA CYS A 6 14.65 -6.72 3.69
C CYS A 6 14.73 -5.95 2.38
N ASN A 7 14.75 -4.61 2.41
CA ASN A 7 14.81 -3.66 1.27
C ASN A 7 13.79 -3.87 0.12
N ASP A 8 12.96 -4.89 0.21
CA ASP A 8 12.14 -5.34 -0.92
C ASP A 8 10.73 -4.74 -0.90
N GLU A 9 10.00 -4.88 0.21
CA GLU A 9 8.55 -4.59 0.21
C GLU A 9 8.18 -3.21 0.77
N THR A 10 7.15 -2.65 0.14
CA THR A 10 6.55 -1.38 0.53
C THR A 10 5.86 -1.55 1.87
N VAL A 11 6.24 -0.74 2.86
CA VAL A 11 5.57 -0.70 4.16
C VAL A 11 4.42 0.32 4.12
N ILE A 12 3.31 -0.02 4.76
CA ILE A 12 2.13 0.85 4.85
C ILE A 12 2.36 1.84 5.98
N TRP A 13 2.42 3.13 5.65
CA TRP A 13 2.48 4.22 6.62
C TRP A 13 1.11 4.87 6.77
N TYR A 14 0.79 5.28 7.99
CA TYR A 14 -0.42 6.04 8.28
C TYR A 14 -0.13 7.08 9.36
N LYS A 15 -0.97 8.12 9.39
CA LYS A 15 -0.98 9.08 10.50
C LYS A 15 -1.99 8.62 11.54
N THR A 16 -1.57 8.61 12.81
CA THR A 16 -2.48 8.38 13.93
C THR A 16 -3.41 9.58 14.10
N LEU A 17 -4.46 9.43 14.92
CA LEU A 17 -5.36 10.53 15.28
C LEU A 17 -4.63 11.69 15.97
N LEU A 18 -3.49 11.41 16.61
CA LEU A 18 -2.61 12.40 17.24
C LEU A 18 -1.60 13.01 16.25
N GLY A 19 -1.69 12.67 14.97
CA GLY A 19 -0.86 13.21 13.90
C GLY A 19 0.51 12.55 13.76
N TRP A 20 0.79 11.48 14.51
CA TRP A 20 2.09 10.81 14.48
C TRP A 20 2.18 9.89 13.27
N SER A 21 3.32 9.89 12.59
CA SER A 21 3.61 8.95 11.51
C SER A 21 3.96 7.58 12.09
N THR A 22 3.19 6.56 11.76
CA THR A 22 3.40 5.18 12.18
C THR A 22 3.42 4.26 10.96
N CYS A 23 4.16 3.16 11.02
CA CYS A 23 4.21 2.15 9.98
C CYS A 23 3.67 0.80 10.47
N GLU A 24 2.95 0.10 9.60
CA GLU A 24 2.65 -1.31 9.80
C GLU A 24 3.93 -2.16 9.77
N PRO A 25 4.01 -3.27 10.53
CA PRO A 25 5.14 -4.17 10.48
C PRO A 25 5.34 -4.75 9.06
N CYS A 26 6.60 -4.96 8.69
CA CYS A 26 6.96 -5.51 7.39
C CYS A 26 6.39 -6.93 7.20
N PRO A 27 5.65 -7.20 6.10
CA PRO A 27 5.03 -8.50 5.87
C PRO A 27 5.99 -9.66 5.61
N ILE A 28 7.26 -9.37 5.32
CA ILE A 28 8.26 -10.37 4.95
C ILE A 28 9.11 -10.76 6.15
N CYS A 29 9.70 -9.78 6.84
CA CYS A 29 10.64 -10.04 7.92
C CYS A 29 10.02 -9.99 9.32
N ASN A 30 8.72 -9.69 9.44
CA ASN A 30 8.00 -9.68 10.71
C ASN A 30 6.77 -10.58 10.64
N GLU A 31 6.69 -11.58 11.52
CA GLU A 31 5.58 -12.52 11.57
C GLU A 31 4.23 -11.82 11.82
N ASN A 32 4.22 -10.74 12.62
CA ASN A 32 3.03 -9.92 12.86
C ASN A 32 2.64 -9.08 11.62
N GLY A 33 3.52 -8.94 10.65
CA GLY A 33 3.27 -8.26 9.38
C GLY A 33 2.42 -9.05 8.39
N ARG A 34 2.05 -10.30 8.69
CA ARG A 34 1.23 -11.14 7.80
C ARG A 34 -0.08 -10.46 7.39
N ARG A 35 -0.72 -9.75 8.34
CA ARG A 35 -1.92 -8.92 8.07
C ARG A 35 -1.64 -7.73 7.14
N SER A 36 -0.44 -7.16 7.21
CA SER A 36 -0.01 -6.08 6.30
C SER A 36 0.06 -6.57 4.86
N LYS A 37 0.42 -7.85 4.64
CA LYS A 37 0.47 -8.45 3.29
C LYS A 37 -0.90 -8.47 2.62
N GLU A 38 -1.91 -8.98 3.33
CA GLU A 38 -3.29 -9.05 2.84
C GLU A 38 -3.84 -7.66 2.52
N ARG A 39 -3.56 -6.68 3.39
CA ARG A 39 -3.94 -5.28 3.17
C ARG A 39 -3.24 -4.70 1.94
N LEU A 40 -1.95 -4.96 1.76
CA LEU A 40 -1.17 -4.47 0.62
C LEU A 40 -1.70 -5.06 -0.70
N GLU A 41 -2.02 -6.35 -0.73
CA GLU A 41 -2.62 -7.00 -1.90
C GLU A 41 -3.99 -6.42 -2.25
N ARG A 42 -4.82 -6.12 -1.24
CA ARG A 42 -6.11 -5.46 -1.46
C ARG A 42 -5.93 -4.05 -2.05
N LEU A 43 -5.05 -3.25 -1.47
CA LEU A 43 -4.74 -1.90 -1.97
C LEU A 43 -4.19 -1.92 -3.39
N LYS A 44 -3.31 -2.89 -3.74
CA LYS A 44 -2.82 -3.07 -5.11
C LYS A 44 -3.98 -3.36 -6.08
N LYS A 45 -4.94 -4.22 -5.71
CA LYS A 45 -6.13 -4.51 -6.54
C LYS A 45 -7.03 -3.29 -6.71
N GLU A 46 -7.29 -2.56 -5.64
CA GLU A 46 -8.09 -1.32 -5.67
C GLU A 46 -7.42 -0.25 -6.55
N TYR A 47 -6.10 -0.06 -6.39
CA TYR A 47 -5.32 0.87 -7.22
C TYR A 47 -5.37 0.51 -8.70
N SER A 48 -5.20 -0.77 -9.06
CA SER A 48 -5.29 -1.21 -10.46
C SER A 48 -6.66 -0.94 -11.08
N LYS A 49 -7.75 -1.10 -10.31
CA LYS A 49 -9.10 -0.75 -10.77
C LYS A 49 -9.22 0.76 -11.01
N TRP A 50 -8.80 1.56 -10.03
CA TRP A 50 -8.83 3.02 -10.11
C TRP A 50 -8.00 3.54 -11.30
N GLN A 51 -6.84 2.94 -11.55
CA GLN A 51 -5.99 3.26 -12.68
C GLN A 51 -6.65 2.91 -14.02
N GLN A 52 -7.41 1.81 -14.11
CA GLN A 52 -8.18 1.48 -15.31
C GLN A 52 -9.30 2.50 -15.56
N GLU A 53 -10.05 2.86 -14.52
CA GLU A 53 -11.16 3.83 -14.58
C GLU A 53 -10.67 5.23 -15.01
N ALA A 54 -9.59 5.73 -14.40
CA ALA A 54 -8.99 7.03 -14.77
C ALA A 54 -8.46 7.05 -16.21
N ASN A 55 -7.95 5.92 -16.72
CA ASN A 55 -7.49 5.79 -18.11
C ASN A 55 -8.64 5.67 -19.12
N THR A 56 -9.82 5.21 -18.70
CA THR A 56 -11.02 5.20 -19.54
C THR A 56 -11.70 6.57 -19.60
N GLU A 57 -11.73 7.32 -18.49
CA GLU A 57 -12.25 8.70 -18.47
C GLU A 57 -11.44 9.62 -19.38
N THR A 58 -10.10 9.54 -19.31
CA THR A 58 -9.19 10.36 -20.12
C THR A 58 -9.20 10.01 -21.61
N LYS A 59 -9.63 8.80 -22.00
CA LYS A 59 -9.81 8.42 -23.40
C LYS A 59 -11.18 8.79 -23.98
N SER A 60 -12.20 8.92 -23.13
CA SER A 60 -13.55 9.30 -23.56
C SER A 60 -13.72 10.81 -23.76
N THR A 61 -12.73 11.63 -23.40
CA THR A 61 -12.74 13.10 -23.52
C THR A 61 -11.90 13.64 -24.69
N LYS A 62 -11.43 12.78 -25.59
CA LYS A 62 -10.66 13.18 -26.80
C LYS A 62 -11.45 12.98 -28.08
#